data_AF-A7HBF8-F1
#
_entry.id   AF-A7HBF8-F1
#
_cell.length_a   1.000
_cell.length_b   1.000
_cell.length_c   1.000
_cell.angle_alpha   90.00
_cell.angle_beta   90.00
_cell.angle_gamma   90.00
#
_symmetry.space_group_name_H-M   'P 1'
#
loop_
_entity.id
_entity.type
_entity.pdbx_description
1 polymer ?
#
loop_
_entity_poly.entity_id
_entity_poly.type
_entity_poly.pdbx_seq_one_letter_code
_entity_poly.pdbx_strand_id
1 'polypeptide(L)'
;MATGLLAKKLGMTQIFTAEGDCIPVTVLEAGPCTVVRRKTAEKDGYDAVVIGWGEVDEKHAHRLTKPEVGVFKKAGTPVFRHVKEIRVKDAKLLGELKAGDVLTVDKVFKQDQRIDVAGVTKGRGFTGVMKRWNMHGAARDSSTTHEHHRHVGAIGQRKTPGKVWKGKHLPGHYGVDNVTIQNLTIVGVEADKNLLLVKGAVPGHNDGLLFVNTAVKGQPRVKKVQEVRARAKPKV
;
A
#
# COMPACT_ATOMS: atom_id res chain seq x y z
N MET A 1 -9.46 11.80 -7.31
CA MET A 1 -9.15 10.55 -8.03
C MET A 1 -8.76 9.49 -7.02
N ALA A 2 -9.37 8.31 -7.07
CA ALA A 2 -8.87 7.13 -6.37
C ALA A 2 -8.07 6.30 -7.38
N THR A 3 -6.94 6.85 -7.81
CA THR A 3 -5.98 6.16 -8.68
C THR A 3 -4.87 5.61 -7.79
N GLY A 4 -4.54 4.34 -8.03
CA GLY A 4 -3.46 3.65 -7.36
C GLY A 4 -2.56 2.95 -8.38
N LEU A 5 -1.35 2.62 -7.96
CA LEU A 5 -0.36 1.91 -8.76
C LEU A 5 0.19 0.74 -7.97
N LEU A 6 0.58 -0.31 -8.67
CA LEU A 6 1.45 -1.33 -8.11
C LEU A 6 2.88 -0.78 -8.07
N ALA A 7 3.58 -1.08 -6.99
CA ALA A 7 4.93 -0.61 -6.78
C ALA A 7 5.81 -1.69 -6.14
N LYS A 8 7.12 -1.54 -6.30
CA LYS A 8 8.15 -2.36 -5.67
C LYS A 8 8.91 -1.52 -4.68
N LYS A 9 9.11 -2.04 -3.47
CA LYS A 9 9.95 -1.37 -2.46
C LYS A 9 11.42 -1.55 -2.82
N LEU A 10 12.15 -0.50 -3.18
CA LEU A 10 13.59 -0.62 -3.47
C LEU A 10 14.43 -0.59 -2.18
N GLY A 11 14.13 0.37 -1.30
CA GLY A 11 14.90 0.56 -0.08
C GLY A 11 14.54 1.86 0.63
N MET A 12 15.36 2.23 1.61
CA MET A 12 15.23 3.49 2.34
C MET A 12 16.50 4.31 2.17
N THR A 13 16.32 5.62 2.08
CA THR A 13 17.40 6.62 2.07
C THR A 13 16.94 7.85 2.86
N GLN A 14 17.76 8.89 2.89
CA GLN A 14 17.44 10.18 3.51
C GLN A 14 17.60 11.30 2.50
N ILE A 15 16.77 12.33 2.64
CA ILE A 15 16.83 13.55 1.82
C ILE A 15 16.92 14.74 2.77
N PHE A 16 17.75 15.72 2.43
CA PHE A 16 17.84 16.98 3.15
C PHE A 16 16.94 18.01 2.48
N THR A 17 16.11 18.70 3.26
CA THR A 17 15.32 19.84 2.77
C THR A 17 16.20 21.08 2.64
N ALA A 18 15.69 22.11 1.94
CA ALA A 18 16.36 23.41 1.86
C ALA A 18 16.55 24.08 3.24
N GLU A 19 15.74 23.69 4.23
CA GLU A 19 15.79 24.19 5.61
C GLU A 19 16.82 23.45 6.48
N GLY A 20 17.45 22.39 5.96
CA GLY A 20 18.44 21.58 6.67
C GLY A 20 17.87 20.37 7.41
N ASP A 21 16.56 20.09 7.30
CA ASP A 21 15.96 18.93 7.94
C ASP A 21 16.31 17.63 7.20
N CYS A 22 16.64 16.59 7.96
CA CYS A 22 16.84 15.23 7.45
C CYS A 22 15.52 14.45 7.46
N ILE A 23 14.99 14.12 6.27
CA ILE A 23 13.76 13.36 6.11
C ILE A 23 14.07 11.92 5.67
N PRO A 24 13.69 10.89 6.45
CA PRO A 24 13.79 9.51 6.00
C PRO A 24 12.73 9.23 4.92
N VAL A 25 13.17 8.67 3.80
CA VAL A 25 12.31 8.32 2.67
C VAL A 25 12.45 6.86 2.28
N THR A 26 11.34 6.24 1.90
CA THR A 26 11.33 4.95 1.20
C THR A 26 11.23 5.20 -0.30
N VAL A 27 12.13 4.59 -1.07
CA VAL A 27 12.12 4.65 -2.53
C VAL A 27 11.26 3.50 -3.06
N LEU A 28 10.23 3.85 -3.83
CA LEU A 28 9.33 2.91 -4.48
C LEU A 28 9.45 3.02 -6.00
N GLU A 29 9.59 1.90 -6.69
CA GLU A 29 9.46 1.83 -8.15
C GLU A 29 7.99 1.54 -8.47
N ALA A 30 7.25 2.55 -8.96
CA ALA A 30 5.80 2.46 -9.16
C ALA A 30 5.45 2.50 -10.66
N GLY A 31 5.31 1.34 -11.28
CA GLY A 31 4.98 1.25 -12.71
C GLY A 31 6.20 1.06 -13.62
N PRO A 32 6.01 1.15 -14.96
CA PRO A 32 4.73 1.44 -15.64
C PRO A 32 3.67 0.35 -15.37
N CYS A 33 2.44 0.75 -15.06
CA CYS A 33 1.32 -0.17 -14.87
C CYS A 33 0.36 -0.09 -16.05
N THR A 34 0.01 -1.22 -16.67
CA THR A 34 -0.90 -1.23 -17.83
C THR A 34 -2.29 -1.66 -17.42
N VAL A 35 -3.31 -1.00 -17.96
CA VAL A 35 -4.71 -1.39 -17.74
C VAL A 35 -5.03 -2.64 -18.56
N VAL A 36 -5.34 -3.74 -17.90
CA VAL A 36 -5.69 -5.03 -18.54
C VAL A 36 -7.17 -5.06 -18.89
N ARG A 37 -8.04 -4.72 -17.94
CA ARG A 37 -9.50 -4.78 -18.13
C ARG A 37 -10.20 -3.74 -17.29
N ARG A 38 -11.31 -3.24 -17.83
CA ARG A 38 -12.31 -2.48 -17.09
C ARG A 38 -13.46 -3.37 -16.62
N LYS A 39 -13.91 -3.17 -15.38
CA LYS A 39 -15.16 -3.69 -14.83
C LYS A 39 -16.15 -2.54 -14.69
N THR A 40 -17.39 -2.79 -15.07
CA THR A 40 -18.46 -1.79 -15.04
C THR A 40 -19.63 -2.30 -14.19
N ALA A 41 -20.35 -1.38 -13.57
CA ALA A 41 -21.51 -1.70 -12.74
C ALA A 41 -22.54 -2.59 -13.44
N GLU A 42 -22.80 -2.36 -14.73
CA GLU A 42 -23.78 -3.12 -15.53
C GLU A 42 -23.41 -4.60 -15.73
N LYS A 43 -22.11 -4.92 -15.88
CA LYS A 43 -21.66 -6.29 -16.20
C LYS A 43 -21.15 -7.04 -14.97
N ASP A 44 -20.48 -6.34 -14.06
CA ASP A 44 -19.76 -6.93 -12.93
C ASP A 44 -20.36 -6.55 -11.57
N GLY A 45 -21.37 -5.66 -11.53
CA GLY A 45 -22.03 -5.20 -10.30
C GLY A 45 -21.31 -4.06 -9.57
N TYR A 46 -20.13 -3.65 -10.05
CA TYR A 46 -19.38 -2.52 -9.53
C TYR A 46 -18.35 -2.00 -10.53
N ASP A 47 -17.80 -0.82 -10.23
CA ASP A 47 -16.87 -0.09 -11.08
C ASP A 47 -15.42 -0.26 -10.61
N ALA A 48 -14.57 -0.81 -11.49
CA ALA A 48 -13.15 -1.03 -11.17
C ALA A 48 -12.25 -1.12 -12.40
N VAL A 49 -10.97 -0.81 -12.21
CA VAL A 49 -9.91 -0.98 -13.21
C VAL A 49 -8.98 -2.08 -12.74
N VAL A 50 -8.65 -3.02 -13.63
CA VAL A 50 -7.64 -4.05 -13.38
C VAL A 50 -6.34 -3.61 -14.03
N ILE A 51 -5.30 -3.44 -13.22
CA ILE A 51 -3.97 -3.06 -13.67
C ILE A 51 -2.99 -4.24 -13.55
N GLY A 52 -2.03 -4.30 -14.46
CA GLY A 52 -0.94 -5.26 -14.48
C GLY A 52 0.42 -4.56 -14.32
N TRP A 53 1.34 -5.22 -13.60
CA TRP A 53 2.72 -4.76 -13.41
C TRP A 53 3.71 -5.93 -13.46
N GLY A 54 4.93 -5.64 -13.92
CA GLY A 54 6.00 -6.62 -14.13
C GLY A 54 5.74 -7.48 -15.36
N GLU A 55 6.07 -6.96 -16.53
CA GLU A 55 5.95 -7.69 -17.80
C GLU A 55 6.76 -9.00 -17.76
N VAL A 56 6.14 -10.07 -18.23
CA VAL A 56 6.74 -11.40 -18.33
C VAL A 56 7.04 -11.64 -19.80
N ASP A 57 8.32 -11.82 -20.13
CA ASP A 57 8.73 -12.16 -21.50
C ASP A 57 7.97 -13.38 -22.01
N GLU A 58 7.72 -13.43 -23.32
CA GLU A 58 7.02 -14.55 -23.95
C GLU A 58 7.66 -15.91 -23.67
N LYS A 59 9.00 -15.95 -23.54
CA LYS A 59 9.77 -17.15 -23.15
C LYS A 59 9.32 -17.70 -21.80
N HIS A 60 8.89 -16.84 -20.90
CA HIS A 60 8.45 -17.16 -19.55
C HIS A 60 6.92 -17.28 -19.41
N ALA A 61 6.16 -17.12 -20.50
CA ALA A 61 4.71 -17.23 -20.49
C ALA A 61 4.21 -18.63 -20.03
N HIS A 62 5.05 -19.67 -20.17
CA HIS A 62 4.77 -21.02 -19.66
C HIS A 62 4.66 -21.09 -18.12
N ARG A 63 5.12 -20.06 -17.39
CA ARG A 63 4.98 -19.98 -15.93
C ARG A 63 3.56 -19.61 -15.49
N LEU A 64 2.74 -19.09 -16.41
CA LEU A 64 1.33 -18.80 -16.15
C LEU A 64 0.45 -19.92 -16.67
N THR A 65 -0.71 -20.08 -16.05
CA THR A 65 -1.71 -21.04 -16.50
C THR A 65 -2.39 -20.55 -17.77
N LYS A 66 -2.82 -21.48 -18.64
CA LYS A 66 -3.50 -21.14 -19.91
C LYS A 66 -4.69 -20.16 -19.74
N PRO A 67 -5.54 -20.27 -18.70
CA PRO A 67 -6.63 -19.32 -18.48
C PRO A 67 -6.14 -17.89 -18.23
N GLU A 68 -5.08 -17.70 -17.44
CA GLU A 68 -4.52 -16.38 -17.15
C GLU A 68 -3.98 -15.71 -18.42
N VAL A 69 -3.23 -16.47 -19.22
CA VAL A 69 -2.72 -16.00 -20.53
C VAL A 69 -3.89 -15.63 -21.45
N GLY A 70 -4.98 -16.39 -21.44
CA GLY A 70 -6.18 -16.11 -22.20
C GLY A 70 -6.82 -14.75 -21.88
N VAL A 71 -6.77 -14.31 -20.62
CA VAL A 71 -7.28 -13.00 -20.19
C VAL A 71 -6.46 -11.86 -20.83
N PHE A 72 -5.13 -11.95 -20.79
CA PHE A 72 -4.25 -10.95 -21.38
C PHE A 72 -4.36 -10.91 -22.92
N LYS A 73 -4.44 -12.08 -23.56
CA LYS A 73 -4.67 -12.18 -25.02
C LYS A 73 -5.97 -11.53 -25.45
N LYS A 74 -7.06 -11.73 -24.70
CA LYS A 74 -8.35 -11.08 -24.98
C LYS A 74 -8.29 -9.56 -24.79
N ALA A 75 -7.47 -9.08 -23.87
CA ALA A 75 -7.26 -7.66 -23.63
C ALA A 75 -6.29 -7.00 -24.64
N GLY A 76 -5.51 -7.79 -25.39
CA GLY A 76 -4.46 -7.26 -26.25
C GLY A 76 -3.28 -6.64 -25.49
N THR A 77 -3.06 -7.03 -24.23
CA THR A 77 -1.97 -6.50 -23.40
C THR A 77 -0.85 -7.53 -23.22
N PRO A 78 0.38 -7.10 -22.88
CA PRO A 78 1.42 -8.00 -22.41
C PRO A 78 0.98 -8.82 -21.20
N VAL A 79 1.68 -9.93 -20.97
CA VAL A 79 1.45 -10.78 -19.80
C VAL A 79 2.16 -10.17 -18.59
N PHE A 80 1.43 -10.00 -17.49
CA PHE A 80 1.96 -9.39 -16.27
C PHE A 80 2.09 -10.40 -15.13
N ARG A 81 3.15 -10.26 -14.33
CA ARG A 81 3.41 -11.08 -13.14
C ARG A 81 2.43 -10.77 -12.01
N HIS A 82 2.07 -9.51 -11.86
CA HIS A 82 1.18 -9.05 -10.80
C HIS A 82 -0.01 -8.33 -11.40
N VAL A 83 -1.21 -8.74 -10.98
CA VAL A 83 -2.47 -8.14 -11.39
C VAL A 83 -3.22 -7.69 -10.15
N LYS A 84 -3.74 -6.47 -10.16
CA LYS A 84 -4.53 -5.92 -9.06
C LYS A 84 -5.71 -5.13 -9.56
N GLU A 85 -6.83 -5.31 -8.88
CA GLU A 85 -8.04 -4.53 -9.11
C GLU A 85 -8.05 -3.28 -8.22
N ILE A 86 -8.41 -2.15 -8.82
CA ILE A 86 -8.60 -0.86 -8.18
C ILE A 86 -10.06 -0.48 -8.34
N ARG A 87 -10.76 -0.41 -7.20
CA ARG A 87 -12.15 0.06 -7.18
C ARG A 87 -12.20 1.57 -7.31
N VAL A 88 -13.07 2.04 -8.18
CA VAL A 88 -13.28 3.47 -8.44
C VAL A 88 -14.70 3.82 -8.01
N LYS A 89 -14.86 4.94 -7.28
CA LYS A 89 -16.19 5.38 -6.80
C LYS A 89 -17.01 6.06 -7.90
N ASP A 90 -16.36 6.79 -8.80
CA ASP A 90 -17.02 7.56 -9.84
C ASP A 90 -16.78 6.91 -11.21
N ALA A 91 -17.84 6.34 -11.79
CA ALA A 91 -17.83 5.71 -13.13
C ALA A 91 -17.35 6.65 -14.25
N LYS A 92 -17.52 7.97 -14.09
CA LYS A 92 -17.06 8.95 -15.08
C LYS A 92 -15.55 8.93 -15.27
N LEU A 93 -14.80 8.68 -14.20
CA LEU A 93 -13.33 8.60 -14.23
C LEU A 93 -12.82 7.29 -14.87
N LEU A 94 -13.67 6.27 -14.94
CA LEU A 94 -13.43 5.02 -15.67
C LEU A 94 -13.62 5.16 -17.19
N GLY A 95 -14.32 6.21 -17.64
CA GLY A 95 -14.57 6.47 -19.06
C GLY A 95 -13.30 6.87 -19.81
N GLU A 96 -12.34 7.49 -19.10
CA GLU A 96 -11.08 7.98 -19.68
C GLU A 96 -10.03 6.87 -19.89
N LEU A 97 -10.13 5.77 -19.14
CA LEU A 97 -9.14 4.67 -19.18
C LEU A 97 -9.62 3.52 -20.06
N LYS A 98 -8.87 3.25 -21.12
CA LYS A 98 -9.06 2.11 -22.03
C LYS A 98 -8.13 0.96 -21.64
N ALA A 99 -8.50 -0.26 -22.04
CA ALA A 99 -7.58 -1.39 -21.95
C ALA A 99 -6.37 -1.12 -22.86
N GLY A 100 -5.16 -1.35 -22.34
CA GLY A 100 -3.90 -1.02 -22.98
C GLY A 100 -3.28 0.30 -22.53
N ASP A 101 -4.01 1.17 -21.82
CA ASP A 101 -3.45 2.43 -21.35
C ASP A 101 -2.37 2.20 -20.28
N VAL A 102 -1.24 2.90 -20.43
CA VAL A 102 -0.11 2.83 -19.52
C VAL A 102 -0.18 3.99 -18.51
N LEU A 103 -0.24 3.63 -17.23
CA LEU A 103 -0.22 4.51 -16.09
C LEU A 103 1.22 4.65 -15.56
N THR A 104 1.75 5.87 -15.65
CA THR A 104 3.06 6.26 -15.10
C THR A 104 2.90 7.03 -13.80
N VAL A 105 3.98 7.14 -13.01
CA VAL A 105 3.95 7.82 -11.69
C VAL A 105 3.49 9.26 -11.82
N ASP A 106 4.02 9.98 -12.79
CA ASP A 106 3.79 11.43 -12.99
C ASP A 106 2.32 11.77 -13.32
N LYS A 107 1.63 10.87 -14.03
CA LYS A 107 0.20 11.05 -14.33
C LYS A 107 -0.69 10.85 -13.11
N VAL A 108 -0.26 10.02 -12.16
CA VAL A 108 -1.12 9.56 -11.05
C VAL A 108 -0.84 10.33 -9.77
N PHE A 109 0.42 10.61 -9.47
CA PHE A 109 0.85 11.18 -8.20
C PHE A 109 1.56 12.51 -8.40
N LYS A 110 1.28 13.46 -7.52
CA LYS A 110 1.96 14.76 -7.47
C LYS A 110 2.85 14.85 -6.23
N GLN A 111 3.88 15.69 -6.30
CA GLN A 111 4.67 16.05 -5.12
C GLN A 111 3.76 16.66 -4.03
N ASP A 112 4.11 16.42 -2.77
CA ASP A 112 3.35 16.82 -1.56
C ASP A 112 1.93 16.24 -1.42
N GLN A 113 1.55 15.31 -2.29
CA GLN A 113 0.31 14.56 -2.14
C GLN A 113 0.43 13.50 -1.04
N ARG A 114 -0.69 13.24 -0.35
CA ARG A 114 -0.81 12.13 0.60
C ARG A 114 -1.28 10.84 -0.07
N ILE A 115 -0.64 9.75 0.32
CA ILE A 115 -0.89 8.40 -0.19
C ILE A 115 -1.07 7.41 0.96
N ASP A 116 -1.80 6.33 0.67
CA ASP A 116 -1.90 5.15 1.50
C ASP A 116 -1.13 4.01 0.82
N VAL A 117 -0.22 3.35 1.53
CA VAL A 117 0.56 2.25 0.97
C VAL A 117 0.22 0.95 1.67
N ALA A 118 -0.28 0.00 0.90
CA ALA A 118 -0.61 -1.35 1.33
C ALA A 118 0.47 -2.34 0.90
N GLY A 119 0.76 -3.31 1.76
CA GLY A 119 1.73 -4.35 1.47
C GLY A 119 1.71 -5.49 2.48
N VAL A 120 2.40 -6.57 2.14
CA VAL A 120 2.59 -7.70 3.04
C VAL A 120 3.73 -7.38 4.01
N THR A 121 3.46 -7.49 5.31
CA THR A 121 4.48 -7.25 6.35
C THR A 121 5.55 -8.33 6.37
N LYS A 122 6.75 -8.00 6.88
CA LYS A 122 7.83 -8.97 7.07
C LYS A 122 7.36 -10.10 7.99
N GLY A 123 7.56 -11.34 7.58
CA GLY A 123 7.32 -12.51 8.43
C GLY A 123 8.29 -12.56 9.61
N ARG A 124 7.76 -12.88 10.80
CA ARG A 124 8.55 -13.00 12.05
C ARG A 124 8.47 -14.41 12.66
N GLY A 125 7.83 -15.35 11.95
CA GLY A 125 7.66 -16.75 12.36
C GLY A 125 6.66 -16.93 13.50
N PHE A 126 6.75 -18.08 14.18
CA PHE A 126 5.99 -18.32 15.41
C PHE A 126 6.61 -17.51 16.55
N THR A 127 5.84 -16.61 17.15
CA THR A 127 6.32 -15.66 18.15
C THR A 127 5.61 -15.81 19.48
N GLY A 128 6.37 -15.64 20.56
CA GLY A 128 5.85 -15.55 21.92
C GLY A 128 5.04 -14.27 22.16
N VAL A 129 4.26 -14.28 23.24
CA VAL A 129 3.33 -13.19 23.58
C VAL A 129 4.00 -11.84 23.82
N MET A 130 5.22 -11.83 24.37
CA MET A 130 5.96 -10.59 24.61
C MET A 130 6.30 -9.87 23.30
N LYS A 131 6.71 -10.59 22.25
CA LYS A 131 7.07 -10.00 20.95
C LYS A 131 5.84 -9.67 20.11
N ARG A 132 4.78 -10.47 20.20
CA ARG A 132 3.57 -10.34 19.38
C ARG A 132 2.60 -9.29 19.91
N TRP A 133 2.46 -9.22 21.23
CA TRP A 133 1.43 -8.43 21.92
C TRP A 133 2.00 -7.46 22.96
N ASN A 134 3.33 -7.30 23.01
CA ASN A 134 4.01 -6.43 23.97
C ASN A 134 3.64 -6.73 25.44
N MET A 135 3.37 -7.99 25.77
CA MET A 135 3.09 -8.41 27.15
C MET A 135 4.35 -8.30 28.02
N HIS A 136 4.15 -7.97 29.29
CA HIS A 136 5.18 -8.08 30.32
C HIS A 136 5.42 -9.55 30.68
N GLY A 137 6.66 -9.88 31.02
CA GLY A 137 7.03 -11.18 31.59
C GLY A 137 6.88 -11.21 33.11
N ALA A 138 7.17 -12.36 33.71
CA ALA A 138 7.31 -12.46 35.17
C ALA A 138 8.62 -11.81 35.64
N ALA A 139 8.72 -11.53 36.95
CA ALA A 139 9.93 -10.97 37.56
C ALA A 139 11.14 -11.88 37.28
N ARG A 140 12.28 -11.30 36.86
CA ARG A 140 13.47 -12.07 36.48
C ARG A 140 14.27 -12.56 37.68
N ASP A 141 14.31 -11.76 38.73
CA ASP A 141 15.25 -11.94 39.86
C ASP A 141 14.52 -12.18 41.19
N SER A 142 13.28 -12.66 41.15
CA SER A 142 12.57 -13.11 42.35
C SER A 142 12.71 -14.61 42.54
N SER A 143 12.89 -15.06 43.78
CA SER A 143 12.92 -16.48 44.14
C SER A 143 11.63 -17.23 43.79
N THR A 144 10.55 -16.50 43.50
CA THR A 144 9.22 -17.03 43.16
C THR A 144 9.07 -17.40 41.68
N THR A 145 9.90 -16.87 40.77
CA THR A 145 9.75 -17.15 39.34
C THR A 145 10.57 -18.36 38.90
N HIS A 146 9.94 -19.54 38.83
CA HIS A 146 10.56 -20.76 38.29
C HIS A 146 10.15 -20.99 36.82
N GLU A 147 11.09 -20.90 35.87
CA GLU A 147 10.96 -21.27 34.43
C GLU A 147 9.91 -20.51 33.57
N HIS A 148 9.10 -19.62 34.14
CA HIS A 148 7.99 -18.97 33.42
C HIS A 148 8.19 -17.47 33.11
N HIS A 149 9.45 -17.01 33.08
CA HIS A 149 9.84 -15.60 32.88
C HIS A 149 9.15 -14.90 31.69
N ARG A 150 8.87 -15.62 30.61
CA ARG A 150 8.31 -15.08 29.35
C ARG A 150 6.95 -15.69 28.98
N HIS A 151 6.31 -16.35 29.94
CA HIS A 151 5.02 -17.02 29.73
C HIS A 151 3.86 -16.01 29.64
N VAL A 152 2.70 -16.50 29.24
CA VAL A 152 1.48 -15.68 29.08
C VAL A 152 0.75 -15.36 30.39
N GLY A 153 1.07 -16.07 31.47
CA GLY A 153 0.31 -15.99 32.72
C GLY A 153 -1.08 -16.61 32.59
N ALA A 154 -2.06 -16.10 33.33
CA ALA A 154 -3.42 -16.65 33.36
C ALA A 154 -4.19 -16.41 32.04
N ILE A 155 -4.69 -17.50 31.44
CA ILE A 155 -5.44 -17.45 30.17
C ILE A 155 -6.96 -17.32 30.34
N GLY A 156 -7.50 -17.61 31.53
CA GLY A 156 -8.93 -17.59 31.82
C GLY A 156 -9.24 -17.80 33.30
N GLN A 157 -10.54 -17.86 33.64
CA GLN A 157 -11.05 -18.08 34.99
C GLN A 157 -11.53 -19.54 35.14
N ARG A 158 -11.54 -20.08 36.38
CA ARG A 158 -11.85 -21.49 36.65
C ARG A 158 -13.32 -21.88 36.42
N LYS A 159 -14.28 -21.31 37.18
CA LYS A 159 -15.67 -21.79 37.23
C LYS A 159 -16.56 -21.16 36.17
N THR A 160 -16.81 -19.86 36.30
CA THR A 160 -17.60 -19.08 35.33
C THR A 160 -16.67 -18.03 34.75
N PRO A 161 -16.42 -17.99 33.42
CA PRO A 161 -17.09 -18.73 32.34
C PRO A 161 -16.56 -20.13 32.05
N GLY A 162 -15.48 -20.60 32.71
CA GLY A 162 -14.95 -21.96 32.53
C GLY A 162 -14.35 -22.24 31.14
N LYS A 163 -14.02 -21.20 30.38
CA LYS A 163 -13.44 -21.28 29.04
C LYS A 163 -12.51 -20.10 28.76
N VAL A 164 -11.67 -20.25 27.73
CA VAL A 164 -10.90 -19.13 27.17
C VAL A 164 -11.77 -18.40 26.14
N TRP A 165 -11.84 -17.07 26.25
CA TRP A 165 -12.59 -16.24 25.30
C TRP A 165 -11.91 -16.20 23.92
N LYS A 166 -12.71 -16.15 22.85
CA LYS A 166 -12.21 -15.93 21.49
C LYS A 166 -11.50 -14.58 21.42
N GLY A 167 -10.40 -14.51 20.66
CA GLY A 167 -9.59 -13.29 20.54
C GLY A 167 -8.60 -13.05 21.69
N LYS A 168 -8.51 -13.94 22.70
CA LYS A 168 -7.46 -13.87 23.72
C LYS A 168 -6.07 -13.88 23.06
N HIS A 169 -5.26 -12.90 23.42
CA HIS A 169 -3.89 -12.78 22.94
C HIS A 169 -3.01 -13.93 23.43
N LEU A 170 -2.56 -14.75 22.49
CA LEU A 170 -1.76 -15.96 22.70
C LEU A 170 -0.59 -15.98 21.71
N PRO A 171 0.45 -16.82 21.93
CA PRO A 171 1.55 -16.95 20.98
C PRO A 171 1.06 -17.47 19.64
N GLY A 172 1.83 -17.22 18.58
CA GLY A 172 1.45 -17.66 17.24
C GLY A 172 2.25 -17.01 16.13
N HIS A 173 1.91 -17.34 14.89
CA HIS A 173 2.50 -16.74 13.71
C HIS A 173 2.29 -15.22 13.71
N TYR A 174 3.36 -14.47 13.44
CA TYR A 174 3.35 -13.01 13.42
C TYR A 174 4.00 -12.47 12.15
N GLY A 175 3.31 -11.55 11.47
CA GLY A 175 3.71 -10.99 10.18
C GLY A 175 3.13 -11.78 9.00
N VAL A 176 3.52 -11.40 7.78
CA VAL A 176 2.87 -11.85 6.53
C VAL A 176 1.41 -11.38 6.43
N ASP A 177 1.04 -10.40 7.24
CA ASP A 177 -0.26 -9.76 7.23
C ASP A 177 -0.28 -8.64 6.18
N ASN A 178 -1.40 -8.49 5.47
CA ASN A 178 -1.65 -7.34 4.60
C ASN A 178 -1.97 -6.12 5.46
N VAL A 179 -1.08 -5.14 5.48
CA VAL A 179 -1.21 -3.92 6.28
C VAL A 179 -1.13 -2.70 5.37
N THR A 180 -1.95 -1.69 5.68
CA THR A 180 -1.92 -0.39 5.04
C THR A 180 -1.40 0.66 6.01
N ILE A 181 -0.36 1.38 5.61
CA ILE A 181 0.08 2.59 6.32
C ILE A 181 -0.58 3.78 5.63
N GLN A 182 -1.28 4.58 6.41
CA GLN A 182 -2.10 5.69 5.91
C GLN A 182 -1.35 7.03 5.97
N ASN A 183 -1.75 7.97 5.09
CA ASN A 183 -1.31 9.37 5.11
C ASN A 183 0.21 9.60 5.01
N LEU A 184 0.91 8.80 4.20
CA LEU A 184 2.31 9.06 3.88
C LEU A 184 2.41 10.21 2.87
N THR A 185 3.40 11.09 3.03
CA THR A 185 3.61 12.22 2.11
C THR A 185 4.61 11.85 1.02
N ILE A 186 4.33 12.23 -0.22
CA ILE A 186 5.29 12.13 -1.32
C ILE A 186 6.25 13.33 -1.25
N VAL A 187 7.54 13.05 -1.08
CA VAL A 187 8.60 14.08 -1.03
C VAL A 187 9.06 14.46 -2.43
N GLY A 188 9.10 13.50 -3.35
CA GLY A 188 9.54 13.72 -4.73
C GLY A 188 9.07 12.61 -5.66
N VAL A 189 9.00 12.94 -6.94
CA VAL A 189 8.61 12.06 -8.04
C VAL A 189 9.71 12.16 -9.09
N GLU A 190 10.35 11.03 -9.42
CA GLU A 190 11.24 10.96 -10.60
C GLU A 190 10.52 10.21 -11.72
N ALA A 191 10.02 10.97 -12.69
CA ALA A 191 9.24 10.44 -13.81
C ALA A 191 10.05 9.51 -14.70
N ASP A 192 11.30 9.85 -15.01
CA ASP A 192 12.16 9.11 -15.94
C ASP A 192 12.43 7.66 -15.50
N LYS A 193 12.56 7.46 -14.18
CA LYS A 193 12.84 6.15 -13.57
C LYS A 193 11.60 5.51 -12.95
N ASN A 194 10.42 6.15 -13.04
CA ASN A 194 9.19 5.75 -12.34
C ASN A 194 9.39 5.55 -10.82
N LEU A 195 10.19 6.41 -10.19
CA LEU A 195 10.44 6.34 -8.76
C LEU A 195 9.58 7.33 -7.97
N LEU A 196 9.07 6.86 -6.85
CA LEU A 196 8.31 7.62 -5.87
C LEU A 196 9.06 7.65 -4.55
N LEU A 197 9.35 8.85 -4.06
CA LEU A 197 10.04 9.08 -2.79
C LEU A 197 8.99 9.37 -1.72
N VAL A 198 8.78 8.42 -0.82
CA VAL A 198 7.72 8.49 0.20
C VAL A 198 8.33 8.74 1.57
N LYS A 199 7.86 9.78 2.27
CA LYS A 199 8.28 10.08 3.64
C LYS A 199 7.89 8.95 4.58
N GLY A 200 8.87 8.41 5.31
CA GLY A 200 8.67 7.38 6.32
C GLY A 200 8.81 5.94 5.81
N ALA A 201 8.41 4.99 6.65
CA ALA A 201 8.54 3.56 6.40
C ALA A 201 7.26 2.97 5.79
N VAL A 202 7.46 2.00 4.91
CA VAL A 202 6.41 1.27 4.18
C VAL A 202 6.44 -0.22 4.58
N PRO A 203 5.30 -0.95 4.63
CA PRO A 203 5.29 -2.37 4.94
C PRO A 203 6.19 -3.19 4.01
N GLY A 204 6.62 -4.36 4.48
CA GLY A 204 7.36 -5.34 3.67
C GLY A 204 8.88 -5.20 3.63
N HIS A 205 9.50 -6.17 2.97
CA HIS A 205 10.94 -6.24 2.69
C HIS A 205 11.30 -5.48 1.41
N ASN A 206 12.58 -5.26 1.17
CA ASN A 206 13.07 -4.73 -0.10
C ASN A 206 12.75 -5.75 -1.20
N ASP A 207 12.38 -5.28 -2.39
CA ASP A 207 11.78 -6.04 -3.49
C ASP A 207 10.35 -6.58 -3.25
N GLY A 208 9.71 -6.19 -2.14
CA GLY A 208 8.32 -6.54 -1.87
C GLY A 208 7.33 -5.79 -2.78
N LEU A 209 6.26 -6.47 -3.17
CA LEU A 209 5.14 -5.87 -3.89
C LEU A 209 4.30 -5.01 -2.94
N LEU A 210 4.00 -3.80 -3.39
CA LEU A 210 3.21 -2.80 -2.71
C LEU A 210 2.09 -2.32 -3.62
N PHE A 211 1.04 -1.81 -2.99
CA PHE A 211 -0.04 -1.13 -3.65
C PHE A 211 -0.13 0.28 -3.06
N VAL A 212 0.18 1.27 -3.89
CA VAL A 212 0.13 2.68 -3.53
C VAL A 212 -1.19 3.24 -4.03
N ASN A 213 -1.99 3.79 -3.13
CA ASN A 213 -3.24 4.45 -3.48
C ASN A 213 -3.19 5.91 -3.04
N THR A 214 -3.97 6.75 -3.71
CA THR A 214 -4.28 8.08 -3.21
C THR A 214 -4.93 7.96 -1.82
N ALA A 215 -4.49 8.77 -0.85
CA ALA A 215 -4.96 8.65 0.53
C ALA A 215 -6.48 8.86 0.64
N VAL A 216 -7.14 7.96 1.37
CA VAL A 216 -8.59 8.08 1.65
C VAL A 216 -8.86 9.21 2.64
N LYS A 217 -7.93 9.45 3.55
CA LYS A 217 -8.02 10.47 4.59
C LYS A 217 -7.08 11.63 4.30
N GLY A 218 -7.40 12.79 4.87
CA GLY A 218 -6.41 13.85 5.10
C GLY A 218 -5.82 14.53 3.86
N GLN A 219 -6.47 14.50 2.69
CA GLN A 219 -6.03 15.35 1.59
C GLN A 219 -6.09 16.83 2.04
N PRO A 220 -5.03 17.62 1.81
CA PRO A 220 -5.11 19.05 2.06
C PRO A 220 -6.30 19.60 1.28
N ARG A 221 -7.20 20.31 1.97
CA ARG A 221 -8.26 21.07 1.27
C ARG A 221 -7.53 21.99 0.30
N VAL A 222 -7.81 21.83 -1.00
CA VAL A 222 -7.35 22.79 -2.00
C VAL A 222 -7.86 24.15 -1.52
N LYS A 223 -6.95 25.07 -1.13
CA LYS A 223 -7.34 26.46 -0.91
C LYS A 223 -7.90 26.92 -2.26
N LYS A 224 -9.21 27.20 -2.35
CA LYS A 224 -9.76 27.91 -3.51
C LYS A 224 -8.92 29.16 -3.65
N VAL A 225 -8.19 29.30 -4.76
CA VAL A 225 -7.57 30.56 -5.14
C VAL A 225 -8.70 31.57 -5.15
N GLN A 226 -8.68 32.52 -4.22
CA GLN A 226 -9.60 33.66 -4.28
C GLN A 226 -9.18 34.42 -5.55
N GLU A 227 -10.05 34.44 -6.55
CA GLU A 227 -9.92 35.39 -7.66
C GLU A 227 -9.86 36.78 -7.05
N VAL A 228 -8.68 37.38 -7.05
CA VAL A 228 -8.53 38.80 -6.77
C VAL A 228 -9.21 39.51 -7.93
N ARG A 229 -10.47 39.94 -7.72
CA ARG A 229 -11.15 40.86 -8.64
C ARG A 229 -10.27 42.10 -8.79
N ALA A 230 -9.58 42.21 -9.92
CA ALA A 230 -8.85 43.41 -10.27
C ALA A 230 -9.86 44.56 -10.36
N ARG A 231 -9.78 45.51 -9.41
CA ARG A 231 -10.47 46.79 -9.52
C ARG A 231 -9.79 47.57 -10.65
N ALA A 232 -10.43 47.64 -11.81
CA ALA A 232 -10.01 48.56 -12.87
C ALA A 232 -10.03 49.99 -12.30
N LYS A 233 -8.86 50.65 -12.25
CA LYS A 233 -8.80 52.09 -11.99
C LYS A 233 -9.32 52.82 -13.24
N PRO A 234 -10.18 53.84 -13.09
CA PRO A 234 -10.60 54.66 -14.22
C PRO A 234 -9.37 55.39 -14.77
N LYS A 235 -9.24 55.42 -16.10
CA LYS A 235 -8.28 56.30 -16.77
C LYS A 235 -8.74 57.75 -16.52
N VAL A 236 -7.82 58.55 -15.98
CA VAL A 236 -7.87 60.03 -16.04
C VAL A 236 -7.54 60.45 -17.46
#